data_AF-A0AA35YS33-F1
#
_entry.id   AF-A0AA35YS33-F1
#
_cell.length_a   1.000
_cell.length_b   1.000
_cell.length_c   1.000
_cell.angle_alpha   90.00
_cell.angle_beta   90.00
_cell.angle_gamma   90.00
#
_symmetry.space_group_name_H-M   'P 1'
#
loop_
_entity.id
_entity.type
_entity.pdbx_description
1 polymer ?
#
loop_
_entity_poly.entity_id
_entity_poly.type
_entity_poly.pdbx_seq_one_letter_code
_entity_poly.pdbx_strand_id
1 'polypeptide(L)'
;MPTLSCHLVKTSPNKELISWDMPNIPSMASSSTLSIHKSYQYDVFLSFRGEDTRKTFVDHLYAALERSRIHAYKDDERLQKGKKIDEELLKSIEDSKIFIIIFSLNYASPSWCLRELVKIMECQKSNDQ
;
A
#
# COMPACT_ATOMS: atom_id res chain seq x y z
N MET A 1 36.20 8.76 -3.95
CA MET A 1 35.46 10.04 -3.99
C MET A 1 35.64 10.72 -2.65
N PRO A 2 36.58 11.67 -2.49
CA PRO A 2 36.80 12.32 -1.20
C PRO A 2 35.76 13.43 -1.01
N THR A 3 35.02 13.35 0.09
CA THR A 3 34.07 14.37 0.53
C THR A 3 34.83 15.56 1.11
N LEU A 4 34.68 16.73 0.51
CA LEU A 4 35.25 17.99 1.01
C LEU A 4 34.52 18.38 2.30
N SER A 5 35.26 18.46 3.42
CA SER A 5 34.75 19.02 4.67
C SER A 5 35.02 20.52 4.68
N CYS A 6 33.97 21.33 4.61
CA CYS A 6 34.08 22.78 4.77
C CYS A 6 34.26 23.13 6.26
N HIS A 7 35.48 23.51 6.64
CA HIS A 7 35.75 24.14 7.93
C HIS A 7 35.33 25.61 7.87
N LEU A 8 34.27 25.97 8.60
CA LEU A 8 33.90 27.36 8.81
C LEU A 8 34.75 27.94 9.94
N VAL A 9 35.81 28.68 9.59
CA VAL A 9 36.60 29.43 10.58
C VAL A 9 35.88 30.74 10.90
N LYS A 10 35.37 30.88 12.12
CA LYS A 10 35.00 32.17 12.70
C LYS A 10 36.17 32.70 13.52
N THR A 11 36.76 33.80 13.10
CA THR A 11 37.62 34.61 13.96
C THR A 11 36.75 35.56 14.78
N SER A 12 36.84 35.48 16.11
CA SER A 12 36.25 36.47 17.01
C SER A 12 37.36 37.08 17.88
N PRO A 13 37.48 38.42 18.00
CA PRO A 13 38.54 39.07 18.75
C PRO A 13 38.09 39.28 20.19
N ASN A 14 38.15 38.25 21.03
CA ASN A 14 38.32 38.47 22.47
C ASN A 14 38.70 37.18 23.19
N LYS A 15 39.67 37.33 24.08
CA LYS A 15 40.35 36.29 24.84
C LYS A 15 39.75 36.23 26.24
N GLU A 16 38.89 35.26 26.48
CA GLU A 16 38.54 34.81 27.83
C GLU A 16 38.43 33.29 27.81
N LEU A 17 39.33 32.63 28.55
CA LEU A 17 39.36 31.19 28.75
C LEU A 17 38.29 30.83 29.78
N ILE A 18 37.18 30.26 29.32
CA ILE A 18 36.17 29.66 30.19
C ILE A 18 36.12 28.17 29.85
N SER A 19 36.54 27.34 30.80
CA SER A 19 36.48 25.87 30.69
C SER A 19 35.04 25.43 30.90
N TRP A 20 34.41 24.88 29.86
CA TRP A 20 33.11 24.24 29.96
C TRP A 20 33.30 22.73 29.81
N ASP A 21 33.25 22.00 30.93
CA ASP A 21 33.16 20.55 30.89
C ASP A 21 31.85 20.18 30.15
N MET A 22 31.98 19.41 29.06
CA MET A 22 30.84 18.96 28.26
C MET A 22 30.00 17.95 29.05
N PRO A 23 28.66 18.09 29.11
CA PRO A 23 27.80 17.06 29.66
C PRO A 23 27.81 15.83 28.75
N ASN A 24 27.94 14.65 29.36
CA ASN A 24 27.88 13.36 28.69
C ASN A 24 26.47 13.17 28.08
N ILE A 25 26.36 13.24 26.75
CA ILE A 25 25.09 12.99 26.04
C ILE A 25 24.86 11.47 26.00
N PRO A 26 23.75 10.95 26.55
CA PRO A 26 23.43 9.54 26.42
C PRO A 26 23.25 9.21 24.93
N SER A 27 24.01 8.23 24.44
CA SER A 27 23.82 7.66 23.11
C SER A 27 22.39 7.13 22.99
N MET A 28 21.54 7.88 22.30
CA MET A 28 20.17 7.47 22.00
C MET A 28 20.24 6.25 21.08
N ALA A 29 20.02 5.06 21.65
CA ALA A 29 19.93 3.85 20.86
C ALA A 29 18.84 4.06 19.81
N SER A 30 19.23 4.04 18.53
CA SER A 30 18.28 4.06 17.43
C SER A 30 17.43 2.79 17.54
N SER A 31 16.22 2.93 18.07
CA SER A 31 15.22 1.89 17.96
C SER A 31 14.83 1.82 16.50
N SER A 32 15.47 0.92 15.75
CA SER A 32 15.09 0.60 14.38
C SER A 32 13.73 -0.07 14.45
N THR A 33 12.68 0.69 14.14
CA THR A 33 11.37 0.13 13.83
C THR A 33 11.56 -0.80 12.65
N LEU A 34 11.43 -2.11 12.87
CA LEU A 34 11.27 -3.08 11.80
C LEU A 34 9.97 -2.73 11.08
N SER A 35 10.07 -1.91 10.03
CA SER A 35 8.98 -1.78 9.07
C SER A 35 8.86 -3.15 8.41
N ILE A 36 7.88 -3.93 8.87
CA ILE A 36 7.46 -5.12 8.15
C ILE A 36 6.87 -4.58 6.84
N HIS A 37 7.70 -4.52 5.80
CA HIS A 37 7.22 -4.22 4.47
C HIS A 37 6.32 -5.38 4.06
N LYS A 38 5.00 -5.19 4.22
CA LYS A 38 4.01 -6.16 3.77
C LYS A 38 4.24 -6.36 2.27
N SER A 39 4.62 -7.57 1.88
CA SER A 39 4.81 -7.93 0.48
C SER A 39 3.44 -8.18 -0.12
N TYR A 40 2.96 -7.24 -0.92
CA TYR A 40 1.72 -7.39 -1.67
C TYR A 40 2.00 -8.08 -2.99
N GLN A 41 1.18 -9.07 -3.34
CA GLN A 41 1.24 -9.73 -4.64
C GLN A 41 0.70 -8.81 -5.74
N TYR A 42 -0.32 -8.00 -5.44
CA TYR A 42 -0.99 -7.13 -6.40
C TYR A 42 -0.88 -5.66 -5.99
N ASP A 43 -0.75 -4.79 -6.98
CA ASP A 43 -0.86 -3.35 -6.77
C ASP A 43 -2.32 -2.92 -6.60
N VAL A 44 -3.22 -3.55 -7.35
CA VAL A 44 -4.65 -3.19 -7.38
C VAL A 44 -5.52 -4.44 -7.32
N PHE A 45 -6.56 -4.42 -6.48
CA PHE A 45 -7.71 -5.32 -6.54
C PHE A 45 -8.87 -4.61 -7.23
N LEU A 46 -9.39 -5.18 -8.32
CA LEU A 46 -10.58 -4.68 -9.01
C LEU A 46 -11.80 -5.52 -8.65
N SER A 47 -12.74 -4.93 -7.92
CA SER A 47 -14.06 -5.50 -7.65
C SER A 47 -15.10 -4.88 -8.57
N PHE A 48 -15.84 -5.70 -9.31
CA PHE A 48 -16.84 -5.24 -10.26
C PHE A 48 -17.91 -6.28 -10.54
N ARG A 49 -19.10 -5.81 -10.94
CA ARG A 49 -20.11 -6.69 -11.51
C ARG A 49 -19.73 -7.04 -12.94
N GLY A 50 -19.28 -8.26 -13.15
CA GLY A 50 -18.86 -8.74 -14.47
C GLY A 50 -19.98 -8.73 -15.50
N GLU A 51 -21.21 -9.02 -15.12
CA GLU A 51 -22.36 -8.93 -16.04
C GLU A 51 -22.59 -7.49 -16.54
N ASP A 52 -22.41 -6.49 -15.67
CA ASP A 52 -22.69 -5.10 -15.99
C ASP A 52 -21.53 -4.41 -16.75
N THR A 53 -20.28 -4.75 -16.44
CA THR A 53 -19.12 -3.88 -16.78
C THR A 53 -17.91 -4.58 -17.41
N ARG A 54 -17.87 -5.93 -17.47
CA ARG A 54 -16.68 -6.71 -17.88
C ARG A 54 -16.12 -6.32 -19.24
N LYS A 55 -17.00 -6.14 -20.23
CA LYS A 55 -16.63 -5.90 -21.65
C LYS A 55 -16.65 -4.41 -22.02
N THR A 56 -16.86 -3.54 -21.05
CA THR A 56 -16.99 -2.09 -21.27
C THR A 56 -15.93 -1.38 -20.44
N PHE A 57 -16.33 -0.70 -19.37
CA PHE A 57 -15.45 0.12 -18.54
C PHE A 57 -14.28 -0.68 -17.94
N VAL A 58 -14.55 -1.88 -17.40
CA VAL A 58 -13.53 -2.67 -16.70
C VAL A 58 -12.45 -3.16 -17.66
N ASP A 59 -12.82 -3.53 -18.89
CA ASP A 59 -11.85 -4.01 -19.88
C ASP A 59 -10.85 -2.90 -20.25
N HIS A 60 -11.36 -1.70 -20.50
CA HIS A 60 -10.54 -0.52 -20.79
C HIS A 60 -9.66 -0.12 -19.60
N LEU A 61 -10.21 -0.16 -18.39
CA LEU A 61 -9.46 0.14 -17.17
C LEU A 61 -8.33 -0.87 -16.96
N TYR A 62 -8.62 -2.17 -17.07
CA TYR A 62 -7.63 -3.23 -16.90
C TYR A 62 -6.50 -3.09 -17.92
N ALA A 63 -6.82 -2.91 -19.20
CA ALA A 63 -5.83 -2.70 -20.25
C ALA A 63 -4.99 -1.42 -20.02
N ALA A 64 -5.55 -0.38 -19.39
CA ALA A 64 -4.80 0.83 -19.03
C ALA A 64 -3.83 0.60 -17.86
N LEU A 65 -4.24 -0.19 -16.86
CA LEU A 65 -3.37 -0.60 -15.75
C LEU A 65 -2.20 -1.46 -16.26
N GLU A 66 -2.47 -2.44 -17.12
CA GLU A 66 -1.43 -3.28 -17.74
C GLU A 66 -0.43 -2.46 -18.55
N ARG A 67 -0.91 -1.52 -19.39
CA ARG A 67 -0.02 -0.61 -20.15
C ARG A 67 0.84 0.25 -19.23
N SER A 68 0.36 0.56 -18.04
CA SER A 68 1.08 1.31 -17.01
C SER A 68 1.97 0.42 -16.13
N ARG A 69 2.04 -0.90 -16.42
CA ARG A 69 2.76 -1.91 -15.63
C ARG A 69 2.28 -2.00 -14.17
N ILE A 70 1.00 -1.73 -13.93
CA ILE A 70 0.37 -1.88 -12.63
C ILE A 70 -0.24 -3.28 -12.57
N HIS A 71 0.22 -4.12 -11.63
CA HIS A 71 -0.24 -5.49 -11.54
C HIS A 71 -1.58 -5.54 -10.79
N ALA A 72 -2.66 -5.80 -11.54
CA ALA A 72 -4.02 -5.80 -11.00
C ALA A 72 -4.62 -7.21 -10.96
N TYR A 73 -5.22 -7.58 -9.83
CA TYR A 73 -6.15 -8.69 -9.75
C TYR A 73 -7.52 -8.24 -10.29
N LYS A 74 -8.02 -8.94 -11.31
CA LYS A 74 -9.31 -8.64 -11.96
C LYS A 74 -10.35 -9.65 -11.49
N ASP A 75 -11.22 -9.23 -10.57
CA ASP A 75 -12.18 -10.16 -10.00
C ASP A 75 -13.38 -10.45 -10.93
N ASP A 76 -13.22 -11.45 -11.78
CA ASP A 76 -14.23 -11.82 -12.77
C ASP A 76 -15.25 -12.80 -12.20
N GLU A 77 -16.45 -12.30 -11.88
CA GLU A 77 -17.59 -13.06 -11.33
C GLU A 77 -17.96 -14.36 -12.08
N ARG A 78 -17.65 -14.47 -13.39
CA ARG A 78 -17.98 -15.67 -14.16
C ARG A 78 -17.06 -16.84 -13.84
N LEU A 79 -15.87 -16.57 -13.32
CA LEU A 79 -14.86 -17.56 -13.02
C LEU A 79 -14.98 -18.11 -11.59
N GLN A 80 -15.78 -17.49 -10.73
CA GLN A 80 -15.81 -17.74 -9.27
C GLN A 80 -16.67 -18.93 -8.79
N LYS A 81 -16.98 -19.93 -9.61
CA LYS A 81 -17.82 -21.06 -9.15
C LYS A 81 -17.00 -22.14 -8.42
N GLY A 82 -16.77 -21.99 -7.10
CA GLY A 82 -16.34 -23.10 -6.22
C GLY A 82 -15.61 -22.71 -4.91
N LYS A 83 -15.70 -23.55 -3.87
CA LYS A 83 -15.14 -23.29 -2.52
C LYS A 83 -13.64 -22.98 -2.46
N LYS A 84 -12.81 -23.60 -3.30
CA LYS A 84 -11.35 -23.30 -3.36
C LYS A 84 -11.06 -21.92 -3.95
N ILE A 85 -11.99 -21.37 -4.72
CA ILE A 85 -11.85 -20.09 -5.42
C ILE A 85 -12.15 -18.95 -4.44
N ASP A 86 -13.01 -19.18 -3.45
CA ASP A 86 -13.25 -18.25 -2.35
C ASP A 86 -11.99 -17.94 -1.53
N GLU A 87 -11.14 -18.94 -1.28
CA GLU A 87 -9.89 -18.77 -0.53
C GLU A 87 -8.86 -17.94 -1.31
N GLU A 88 -8.72 -18.19 -2.62
CA GLU A 88 -7.82 -17.43 -3.49
C GLU A 88 -8.27 -15.97 -3.61
N LEU A 89 -9.58 -15.73 -3.73
CA LEU A 89 -10.14 -14.40 -3.73
C LEU A 89 -9.80 -13.65 -2.44
N LEU A 90 -10.14 -14.23 -1.27
CA LEU A 90 -9.90 -13.58 0.02
C LEU A 90 -8.41 -13.28 0.21
N LYS A 91 -7.53 -14.18 -0.22
CA LYS A 91 -6.09 -13.96 -0.21
C LYS A 91 -5.69 -12.81 -1.13
N SER A 92 -6.22 -12.74 -2.35
CA SER A 92 -5.91 -11.64 -3.27
C SER A 92 -6.34 -10.26 -2.73
N ILE A 93 -7.42 -10.20 -1.94
CA ILE A 93 -7.83 -8.98 -1.21
C ILE A 93 -6.77 -8.61 -0.16
N GLU A 94 -6.29 -9.57 0.63
CA GLU A 94 -5.26 -9.32 1.66
C GLU A 94 -3.89 -8.94 1.07
N ASP A 95 -3.58 -9.49 -0.11
CA ASP A 95 -2.33 -9.32 -0.86
C ASP A 95 -2.37 -8.14 -1.85
N SER A 96 -3.38 -7.26 -1.77
CA SER A 96 -3.51 -6.07 -2.62
C SER A 96 -3.25 -4.76 -1.86
N LYS A 97 -2.58 -3.80 -2.52
CA LYS A 97 -2.28 -2.47 -1.95
C LYS A 97 -3.45 -1.51 -2.03
N ILE A 98 -4.11 -1.46 -3.19
CA ILE A 98 -5.19 -0.52 -3.51
C ILE A 98 -6.42 -1.31 -3.93
N PHE A 99 -7.59 -0.84 -3.52
CA PHE A 99 -8.88 -1.43 -3.89
C PHE A 99 -9.65 -0.45 -4.77
N ILE A 100 -10.07 -0.90 -5.95
CA ILE A 100 -10.95 -0.14 -6.84
C ILE A 100 -12.26 -0.91 -6.98
N ILE A 101 -13.35 -0.30 -6.48
CA ILE A 101 -14.69 -0.89 -6.48
C ILE A 101 -15.54 -0.16 -7.52
N ILE A 102 -16.10 -0.92 -8.46
CA ILE A 102 -16.86 -0.38 -9.60
C ILE A 102 -18.35 -0.67 -9.39
N PHE A 103 -19.03 0.26 -8.73
CA PHE A 103 -20.47 0.18 -8.52
C PHE A 103 -21.22 0.32 -9.85
N SER A 104 -22.19 -0.57 -10.03
CA SER A 104 -23.05 -0.68 -11.21
C SER A 104 -24.46 -1.06 -10.75
N LEU A 105 -25.44 -0.99 -11.66
CA LEU A 105 -26.86 -1.13 -11.33
C LEU A 105 -27.16 -2.40 -10.52
N ASN A 106 -26.50 -3.51 -10.84
CA ASN A 106 -26.76 -4.81 -10.22
C ASN A 106 -25.60 -5.29 -9.33
N TYR A 107 -24.68 -4.39 -8.95
CA TYR A 107 -23.52 -4.74 -8.14
C TYR A 107 -23.88 -5.45 -6.84
N ALA A 108 -24.90 -4.95 -6.13
CA ALA A 108 -25.34 -5.52 -4.86
C ALA A 108 -26.32 -6.71 -5.01
N SER A 109 -26.67 -7.11 -6.23
CA SER A 109 -27.62 -8.21 -6.44
C SER A 109 -27.08 -9.58 -6.00
N PRO A 110 -25.78 -9.92 -6.22
CA PRO A 110 -25.19 -11.13 -5.66
C PRO A 110 -24.73 -10.87 -4.22
N SER A 111 -25.00 -11.82 -3.33
CA SER A 111 -24.43 -11.81 -1.98
C SER A 111 -22.88 -11.84 -1.98
N TRP A 112 -22.28 -12.25 -3.09
CA TRP A 112 -20.84 -12.38 -3.26
C TRP A 112 -20.11 -11.02 -3.32
N CYS A 113 -20.54 -10.08 -4.16
CA CYS A 113 -19.94 -8.74 -4.25
C CYS A 113 -20.00 -7.97 -2.92
N LEU A 114 -21.01 -8.28 -2.09
CA LEU A 114 -21.12 -7.71 -0.74
C LEU A 114 -20.16 -8.37 0.25
N ARG A 115 -19.87 -9.68 0.12
CA ARG A 115 -18.85 -10.36 0.93
C ARG A 115 -17.45 -9.83 0.62
N GLU A 116 -17.13 -9.63 -0.65
CA GLU A 116 -15.91 -8.94 -1.08
C GLU A 116 -15.78 -7.57 -0.42
N LEU A 117 -16.83 -6.75 -0.52
CA LEU A 117 -16.83 -5.41 0.02
C LEU A 117 -16.61 -5.40 1.54
N VAL A 118 -17.24 -6.31 2.27
CA VAL A 118 -17.02 -6.46 3.71
C VAL A 118 -15.57 -6.81 4.01
N LYS A 119 -14.98 -7.78 3.31
CA LYS A 119 -13.58 -8.17 3.52
C LYS A 119 -12.60 -7.03 3.23
N ILE A 120 -12.82 -6.28 2.15
CA ILE A 120 -12.01 -5.10 1.81
C ILE A 120 -12.05 -4.07 2.96
N MET A 121 -13.23 -3.82 3.52
CA MET A 121 -13.41 -2.88 4.63
C MET A 121 -12.73 -3.36 5.92
N GLU A 122 -12.69 -4.67 6.18
CA GLU A 122 -11.92 -5.27 7.29
C GLU A 122 -10.41 -5.10 7.09
N CYS A 123 -9.91 -5.33 5.87
CA CYS A 123 -8.50 -5.16 5.53
C CYS A 123 -8.05 -3.69 5.64
N GLN A 124 -8.88 -2.71 5.31
CA GLN A 124 -8.52 -1.30 5.50
C GLN A 124 -8.44 -0.92 6.98
N LYS A 125 -9.45 -1.29 7.78
CA LYS A 125 -9.48 -0.97 9.22
C LYS A 125 -8.30 -1.54 10.01
N SER A 126 -7.77 -2.69 9.59
CA SER A 126 -6.62 -3.33 10.24
C SER A 126 -5.27 -2.71 9.87
N ASN A 127 -5.18 -1.93 8.78
CA ASN A 127 -3.96 -1.21 8.39
C ASN A 127 -3.89 0.21 8.99
N ASP A 128 -5.00 0.73 9.52
CA ASP A 128 -5.09 2.05 10.16
C ASP A 128 -4.74 2.02 11.68
N GLN A 129 -4.19 0.90 12.17
CA GLN A 129 -3.89 0.64 13.59
C GLN A 129 -2.41 0.32 13.80
#